data_AF-A0A1V4ZKU7-F1
#
_entry.id   AF-A0A1V4ZKU7-F1
#
_cell.length_a   1.000
_cell.length_b   1.000
_cell.length_c   1.000
_cell.angle_alpha   90.00
_cell.angle_beta   90.00
_cell.angle_gamma   90.00
#
_symmetry.space_group_name_H-M   'P 1'
#
loop_
_entity.id
_entity.type
_entity.pdbx_description
1 polymer ?
#
loop_
_entity_poly.entity_id
_entity_poly.type
_entity_poly.pdbx_seq_one_letter_code
_entity_poly.pdbx_strand_id
1 'polypeptide(L)' 'MPAYVIARVDITDREQYRKYTAIAPEAIIRYGGRIIARSVDPVTRE' A
#
# COMPACT_ATOMS: atom_id res chain seq x y z
N MET A 1 -2.26 7.66 -20.13
CA MET A 1 -1.05 7.19 -19.42
C MET A 1 -1.43 6.89 -17.97
N PRO A 2 -0.96 5.79 -17.35
CA PRO A 2 -1.23 5.51 -15.94
C PRO A 2 -0.41 6.42 -15.01
N ALA A 3 -0.95 6.73 -13.83
CA ALA A 3 -0.21 7.34 -12.74
C ALA A 3 0.17 6.27 -11.70
N TYR A 4 1.37 6.37 -11.13
CA TYR A 4 1.84 5.46 -10.09
C TYR A 4 1.88 6.18 -8.74
N VAL A 5 1.23 5.59 -7.75
CA VAL A 5 1.28 6.05 -6.36
C VAL A 5 2.17 5.08 -5.58
N ILE A 6 3.31 5.57 -5.09
CA ILE A 6 4.28 4.78 -4.32
C ILE A 6 4.29 5.32 -2.90
N ALA A 7 3.89 4.50 -1.93
CA ALA A 7 3.90 4.84 -0.52
C ALA A 7 5.00 4.03 0.20
N ARG A 8 5.94 4.74 0.83
CA ARG A 8 6.86 4.18 1.82
C ARG A 8 6.33 4.53 3.20
N VAL A 9 6.16 3.52 4.05
CA VAL A 9 5.49 3.68 5.34
C VAL A 9 6.27 2.92 6.39
N ASP A 10 6.65 3.62 7.46
CA ASP A 10 7.16 3.00 8.68
C ASP A 10 5.98 2.51 9.52
N ILE A 11 5.87 1.19 9.69
CA ILE A 11 4.77 0.58 10.44
C ILE A 11 5.11 0.63 11.93
N THR A 12 4.47 1.55 12.66
CA THR A 12 4.64 1.71 14.12
C THR A 12 3.72 0.80 14.94
N ASP A 13 2.56 0.42 14.39
CA ASP A 13 1.60 -0.51 15.00
C ASP A 13 1.10 -1.53 13.97
N ARG A 14 1.43 -2.80 14.20
CA ARG A 14 1.07 -3.91 13.29
C ARG A 14 -0.40 -4.31 13.39
N GLU A 15 -1.04 -4.15 14.54
CA GLU A 15 -2.47 -4.42 14.68
C GLU A 15 -3.31 -3.38 13.95
N GLN A 16 -2.97 -2.11 14.13
CA GLN A 16 -3.67 -1.04 13.44
C GLN A 16 -3.42 -1.10 11.92
N TYR A 17 -2.21 -1.43 11.50
CA TYR A 17 -1.89 -1.62 10.08
C TYR A 17 -2.72 -2.74 9.45
N ARG A 18 -2.92 -3.87 10.14
CA ARG A 18 -3.78 -4.97 9.66
C ARG A 18 -5.20 -4.49 9.35
N LYS A 19 -5.80 -3.71 10.25
CA LYS A 19 -7.14 -3.13 10.05
C LYS A 19 -7.19 -2.22 8.82
N TYR A 20 -6.18 -1.35 8.65
CA TYR A 20 -6.06 -0.51 7.45
C TYR A 20 -5.97 -1.35 6.17
N THR A 21 -5.15 -2.41 6.15
CA THR A 21 -4.98 -3.23 4.95
C THR A 21 -6.22 -4.01 4.53
N ALA A 22 -7.17 -4.22 5.44
CA ALA A 22 -8.44 -4.88 5.15
C ALA A 22 -9.41 -3.98 4.35
N ILE A 23 -9.36 -2.66 4.56
CA ILE A 23 -10.29 -1.70 3.94
C ILE A 23 -9.69 -0.91 2.76
N ALA A 24 -8.37 -0.72 2.74
CA ALA A 24 -7.69 0.09 1.72
C ALA A 24 -7.90 -0.42 0.27
N PRO A 25 -7.89 -1.75 -0.02
CA PRO A 25 -8.08 -2.24 -1.39
C PRO A 25 -9.42 -1.83 -2.02
N GLU A 26 -10.50 -1.79 -1.23
CA GLU A 26 -11.83 -1.41 -1.72
C GLU A 26 -11.83 0.03 -2.24
N ALA A 27 -11.24 0.95 -1.48
CA ALA A 27 -11.13 2.35 -1.89
C ALA A 27 -10.30 2.51 -3.18
N ILE A 28 -9.19 1.77 -3.30
CA ILE A 28 -8.32 1.82 -4.48
C ILE A 28 -9.09 1.35 -5.72
N ILE A 29 -9.78 0.20 -5.64
CA ILE A 29 -10.53 -0.38 -6.76
C ILE A 29 -11.69 0.53 -7.17
N ARG A 30 -12.38 1.13 -6.20
CA ARG A 30 -13.52 2.04 -6.44
C ARG A 30 -13.17 3.20 -7.38
N TYR A 31 -11.95 3.71 -7.33
CA TYR A 31 -11.49 4.81 -8.19
C TYR A 31 -10.66 4.34 -9.39
N GLY A 32 -10.80 3.08 -9.80
CA GLY A 32 -10.10 2.51 -10.96
C GLY A 32 -8.62 2.21 -10.72
N GLY A 33 -8.19 2.21 -9.45
CA GLY A 33 -6.83 1.87 -9.06
C GLY A 33 -6.57 0.35 -9.08
N ARG A 34 -5.30 -0.02 -9.18
CA ARG A 34 -4.84 -1.41 -9.12
C ARG A 34 -3.64 -1.51 -8.19
N ILE A 35 -3.66 -2.49 -7.30
CA ILE A 35 -2.52 -2.82 -6.44
C ILE A 35 -1.52 -3.61 -7.28
N ILE A 36 -0.29 -3.09 -7.39
CA ILE A 36 0.79 -3.71 -8.17
C ILE A 36 1.78 -4.45 -7.27
N ALA A 37 2.10 -3.88 -6.11
CA ALA A 37 3.06 -4.46 -5.16
C ALA A 37 2.77 -4.01 -3.72
N ARG A 38 3.17 -4.85 -2.76
CA ARG A 38 3.25 -4.54 -1.33
C ARG A 38 4.35 -5.40 -0.70
N SER A 39 5.26 -4.79 0.06
CA SER A 39 6.31 -5.50 0.80
C SER A 39 6.44 -4.93 2.21
N VAL A 40 6.73 -5.81 3.17
CA VAL A 40 7.09 -5.44 4.55
C VAL A 40 8.61 -5.33 4.75
N ASP A 41 9.39 -5.79 3.77
CA ASP A 41 10.85 -5.74 3.77
C ASP A 41 11.34 -5.20 2.41
N PRO A 42 11.22 -3.88 2.18
CA PRO A 42 11.61 -3.27 0.91
C PRO A 42 13.13 -3.05 0.86
N VAL A 43 13.78 -3.57 -0.19
CA VAL A 43 15.19 -3.27 -0.46
C VAL A 43 15.28 -1.93 -1.19
N THR A 44 15.92 -0.94 -0.56
CA THR A 44 16.31 0.31 -1.22
C THR A 44 17.73 0.14 -1.76
N ARG A 45 17.93 0.41 -3.05
CA ARG A 45 19.25 0.45 -3.68
C ARG A 45 19.63 1.92 -3.88
N GLU A 46 20.90 2.24 -3.65
CA GLU A 46 21.50 3.54 -3.96
C GLU A 46 21.79 3.69 -5.45
#